data_AF-A0A2N2NAQ5-F1
#
_entry.id   AF-A0A2N2NAQ5-F1
#
_cell.length_a   1.000
_cell.length_b   1.000
_cell.length_c   1.000
_cell.angle_alpha   90.00
_cell.angle_beta   90.00
_cell.angle_gamma   90.00
#
_symmetry.space_group_name_H-M   'P 1'
#
loop_
_entity.id
_entity.type
_entity.pdbx_description
1 polymer ?
#
loop_
_entity_poly.entity_id
_entity_poly.type
_entity_poly.pdbx_seq_one_letter_code
_entity_poly.pdbx_strand_id
1 'polypeptide(L)'
;MPNRHSLCVHAHFYQPTREDPLTGIIPVEQGAHPYANWNERIYETCYKPNAALGNFARISFNIGPTLSKWLRQYHPKVLDQIVASDRQNLDHYGVGNAIAQPFHHTILPLGKRRDKQTQIRWGIYEFERTFKHKPQGMWLPETAVDQETLEVLVENGIEFTILAPWQADDKEVNPGKAYQVILPDHKSIKVFFYHSGLSARVSFDPQATVNADVFARNFVKPEFAAGGQNQWLMIATDGELYGHHQIFRDKFLSYLLDGSISAQHIETVYPGLQLTQQKVFPVVKIRDNTSWSCHHGVQRWRGDCACTPNGEWKKPLREALERISDEVDKVFIDSCQGIVENVWEARDRYIEVFSGERKFSDWLQDIASSVLPDGKFEQLEKLFQAELECQRMFTSCGWFFNDLDRIEPRNAVIYGAHAVWLVRQATGIDISPEAALLFEKSTSLQNHLSALDFYKDAMRRFKQTQPLR
;
A
#
# COMPACT_ATOMS: atom_id res chain seq x y z
N MET A 1 -18.48 -16.26 -31.97
CA MET A 1 -17.91 -14.93 -31.70
C MET A 1 -16.45 -14.97 -32.15
N PRO A 2 -15.89 -13.93 -32.78
CA PRO A 2 -14.47 -13.94 -33.10
C PRO A 2 -13.65 -14.12 -31.82
N ASN A 3 -12.59 -14.93 -31.88
CA ASN A 3 -11.65 -15.11 -30.77
C ASN A 3 -11.06 -13.75 -30.42
N ARG A 4 -11.28 -13.29 -29.18
CA ARG A 4 -10.82 -11.97 -28.73
C ARG A 4 -9.83 -12.15 -27.60
N HIS A 5 -8.56 -11.89 -27.90
CA HIS A 5 -7.53 -11.81 -26.89
C HIS A 5 -7.71 -10.53 -26.09
N SER A 6 -7.35 -10.56 -24.80
CA SER A 6 -7.48 -9.39 -23.93
C SER A 6 -6.19 -9.06 -23.21
N LEU A 7 -5.92 -7.77 -23.00
CA LEU A 7 -4.79 -7.27 -22.24
C LEU A 7 -5.30 -6.42 -21.08
N CYS A 8 -4.80 -6.73 -19.89
CA CYS A 8 -4.91 -5.90 -18.69
C CYS A 8 -3.56 -5.25 -18.41
N VAL A 9 -3.54 -3.96 -18.16
CA VAL A 9 -2.43 -3.28 -17.50
C VAL A 9 -2.91 -2.91 -16.11
N HIS A 10 -2.30 -3.48 -15.08
CA HIS A 10 -2.49 -3.10 -13.69
C HIS A 10 -1.40 -2.11 -13.26
N ALA A 11 -1.80 -0.95 -12.76
CA ALA A 11 -0.91 0.10 -12.29
C ALA A 11 -1.12 0.37 -10.80
N HIS A 12 -0.07 0.13 -10.01
CA HIS A 12 -0.04 0.35 -8.57
C HIS A 12 0.42 1.77 -8.24
N PHE A 13 -0.49 2.68 -7.85
CA PHE A 13 -0.15 4.07 -7.51
C PHE A 13 -0.10 4.28 -6.01
N TYR A 14 1.02 4.78 -5.50
CA TYR A 14 1.21 4.93 -4.07
C TYR A 14 2.28 5.99 -3.73
N GLN A 15 2.02 6.75 -2.66
CA GLN A 15 3.03 7.56 -1.97
C GLN A 15 2.99 7.25 -0.48
N PRO A 16 4.16 7.06 0.17
CA PRO A 16 4.20 6.83 1.59
C PRO A 16 3.71 8.01 2.39
N THR A 17 3.35 7.74 3.64
CA THR A 17 3.15 8.77 4.65
C THR A 17 4.42 9.61 4.78
N ARG A 18 4.34 10.89 4.46
CA ARG A 18 5.46 11.86 4.49
C ARG A 18 5.19 13.04 5.42
N GLU A 19 3.98 13.15 5.92
CA GLU A 19 3.54 14.23 6.79
C GLU A 19 4.30 14.19 8.11
N ASP A 20 4.85 15.34 8.49
CA ASP A 20 5.41 15.51 9.81
C ASP A 20 4.34 15.24 10.88
N PRO A 21 4.59 14.36 11.86
CA PRO A 21 3.56 13.95 12.80
C PRO A 21 3.03 15.07 13.72
N LEU A 22 3.77 16.16 13.91
CA LEU A 22 3.29 17.30 14.69
C LEU A 22 2.42 18.26 13.88
N THR A 23 2.79 18.49 12.61
CA THR A 23 2.14 19.52 11.80
C THR A 23 1.08 18.97 10.85
N GLY A 24 1.14 17.67 10.52
CA GLY A 24 0.31 17.05 9.49
C GLY A 24 0.65 17.51 8.07
N ILE A 25 1.77 18.21 7.86
CA ILE A 25 2.19 18.78 6.58
C ILE A 25 3.41 18.03 6.06
N ILE A 26 3.46 17.78 4.75
CA ILE A 26 4.65 17.24 4.08
C ILE A 26 5.72 18.33 4.01
N PRO A 27 6.92 18.13 4.60
CA PRO A 27 7.98 19.13 4.57
C PRO A 27 8.53 19.33 3.16
N VAL A 28 9.41 20.32 2.99
CA VAL A 28 10.19 20.44 1.75
C VAL A 28 11.17 19.27 1.67
N GLU A 29 11.12 18.50 0.59
CA GLU A 29 11.93 17.28 0.43
C GLU A 29 13.04 17.50 -0.59
N GLN A 30 14.27 17.14 -0.21
CA GLN A 30 15.41 17.16 -1.12
C GLN A 30 15.16 16.20 -2.30
N GLY A 31 15.53 16.65 -3.50
CA GLY A 31 15.36 15.89 -4.73
C GLY A 31 14.02 16.12 -5.44
N ALA A 32 13.07 16.85 -4.83
CA ALA A 32 11.79 17.16 -5.47
C ALA A 32 11.79 18.40 -6.39
N HIS A 33 12.89 19.16 -6.45
CA HIS A 33 12.98 20.41 -7.22
C HIS A 33 12.51 20.24 -8.69
N PRO A 34 11.75 21.20 -9.27
CA PRO A 34 11.37 22.52 -8.70
C PRO A 34 10.17 22.51 -7.74
N TYR A 35 9.66 21.33 -7.39
CA TYR A 35 8.53 21.18 -6.49
C TYR A 35 8.98 21.15 -5.02
N ALA A 36 8.05 21.48 -4.12
CA ALA A 36 8.31 21.47 -2.69
C ALA A 36 8.58 20.04 -2.16
N ASN A 37 7.84 19.04 -2.65
CA ASN A 37 7.95 17.65 -2.18
C ASN A 37 7.68 16.65 -3.30
N TRP A 38 7.97 15.36 -3.04
CA TRP A 38 7.83 14.29 -4.02
C TRP A 38 6.37 14.07 -4.46
N ASN A 39 5.39 14.24 -3.56
CA ASN A 39 3.98 14.11 -3.94
C ASN A 39 3.59 15.13 -5.02
N GLU A 40 3.95 16.41 -4.86
CA GLU A 40 3.68 17.45 -5.87
C GLU A 40 4.39 17.16 -7.21
N ARG A 41 5.67 16.73 -7.13
CA ARG A 41 6.43 16.39 -8.33
C ARG A 41 5.81 15.23 -9.10
N ILE A 42 5.41 14.17 -8.42
CA ILE A 42 4.85 12.97 -9.03
C ILE A 42 3.42 13.24 -9.51
N TYR A 43 2.66 14.05 -8.80
CA TYR A 43 1.36 14.52 -9.25
C TYR A 43 1.44 15.20 -10.63
N GLU A 44 2.33 16.18 -10.81
CA GLU A 44 2.46 16.89 -12.09
C GLU A 44 3.02 16.01 -13.21
N THR A 45 3.88 15.03 -12.87
CA THR A 45 4.57 14.21 -13.87
C THR A 45 3.89 12.87 -14.16
N CYS A 46 2.89 12.46 -13.36
CA CYS A 46 2.23 11.16 -13.49
C CYS A 46 0.70 11.26 -13.30
N TYR A 47 0.22 11.61 -12.10
CA TYR A 47 -1.20 11.43 -11.79
C TYR A 47 -2.10 12.33 -12.64
N LYS A 48 -1.76 13.62 -12.72
CA LYS A 48 -2.48 14.62 -13.52
C LYS A 48 -2.48 14.29 -15.02
N PRO A 49 -1.34 14.01 -15.69
CA PRO A 49 -1.38 13.68 -17.11
C PRO A 49 -2.11 12.36 -17.41
N ASN A 50 -1.97 11.32 -16.59
CA ASN A 50 -2.71 10.06 -16.79
C ASN A 50 -4.23 10.24 -16.63
N ALA A 51 -4.68 11.05 -15.66
CA ALA A 51 -6.09 11.40 -15.52
C ALA A 51 -6.59 12.20 -16.72
N ALA A 52 -5.84 13.20 -17.18
CA ALA A 52 -6.21 14.02 -18.33
C ALA A 52 -6.28 13.23 -19.65
N LEU A 53 -5.43 12.21 -19.81
CA LEU A 53 -5.43 11.31 -20.97
C LEU A 53 -6.49 10.19 -20.89
N GLY A 54 -7.24 10.09 -19.79
CA GLY A 54 -8.26 9.07 -19.59
C GLY A 54 -7.70 7.66 -19.35
N ASN A 55 -6.42 7.52 -18.99
CA ASN A 55 -5.78 6.21 -18.83
C ASN A 55 -6.44 5.38 -17.71
N PHE A 56 -6.90 6.03 -16.64
CA PHE A 56 -7.59 5.39 -15.52
C PHE A 56 -8.90 4.69 -15.91
N ALA A 57 -9.52 5.04 -17.05
CA ALA A 57 -10.72 4.34 -17.51
C ALA A 57 -10.40 3.01 -18.22
N ARG A 58 -9.12 2.77 -18.59
CA ARG A 58 -8.69 1.68 -19.47
C ARG A 58 -7.74 0.68 -18.80
N ILE A 59 -7.11 1.06 -17.69
CA ILE A 59 -6.24 0.20 -16.88
C ILE A 59 -7.00 -0.42 -15.72
N SER A 60 -6.50 -1.51 -15.15
CA SER A 60 -6.77 -1.81 -13.75
C SER A 60 -5.83 -0.99 -12.88
N PHE A 61 -6.27 -0.53 -11.71
CA PHE A 61 -5.39 0.24 -10.84
C PHE A 61 -5.76 0.12 -9.37
N ASN A 62 -4.83 0.49 -8.51
CA ASN A 62 -5.13 0.88 -7.14
C ASN A 62 -4.52 2.25 -6.88
N ILE A 63 -5.15 3.05 -6.02
CA ILE A 63 -4.54 4.25 -5.43
C ILE A 63 -4.43 4.02 -3.93
N GLY A 64 -3.21 4.10 -3.42
CA GLY A 64 -2.95 3.96 -1.99
C GLY A 64 -3.78 4.93 -1.14
N PRO A 65 -4.29 4.51 0.04
CA PRO A 65 -5.08 5.36 0.93
C PRO A 65 -4.40 6.67 1.33
N THR A 66 -3.09 6.66 1.60
CA THR A 66 -2.29 7.87 1.84
C THR A 66 -2.30 8.84 0.67
N LEU A 67 -2.19 8.33 -0.57
CA LEU A 67 -2.21 9.14 -1.79
C LEU A 67 -3.60 9.69 -2.09
N SER A 68 -4.65 8.89 -1.98
CA SER A 68 -6.03 9.37 -2.19
C SER A 68 -6.44 10.43 -1.17
N LYS A 69 -6.05 10.27 0.10
CA LYS A 69 -6.20 11.31 1.14
C LYS A 69 -5.50 12.61 0.73
N TRP A 70 -4.24 12.54 0.30
CA TRP A 70 -3.48 13.71 -0.13
C TRP A 70 -4.10 14.38 -1.37
N LEU A 71 -4.46 13.61 -2.40
CA LEU A 71 -5.11 14.14 -3.60
C LEU A 71 -6.44 14.82 -3.27
N ARG A 72 -7.23 14.26 -2.34
CA ARG A 72 -8.50 14.87 -1.91
C ARG A 72 -8.30 16.25 -1.30
N GLN A 73 -7.22 16.44 -0.55
CA GLN A 73 -6.92 17.70 0.11
C GLN A 73 -6.32 18.74 -0.83
N TYR A 74 -5.37 18.35 -1.68
CA TYR A 74 -4.56 19.30 -2.46
C TYR A 74 -4.98 19.39 -3.94
N HIS A 75 -5.45 18.29 -4.53
CA HIS A 75 -5.78 18.20 -5.97
C HIS A 75 -7.13 17.49 -6.23
N PRO A 76 -8.25 17.93 -5.59
CA PRO A 76 -9.52 17.19 -5.61
C PRO A 76 -10.07 16.96 -7.02
N LYS A 77 -9.86 17.91 -7.94
CA LYS A 77 -10.31 17.78 -9.34
C LYS A 77 -9.70 16.58 -10.06
N VAL A 78 -8.44 16.26 -9.79
CA VAL A 78 -7.77 15.10 -10.41
C VAL A 78 -8.26 13.81 -9.76
N LEU A 79 -8.47 13.81 -8.44
CA LEU A 79 -9.09 12.66 -7.76
C LEU A 79 -10.49 12.38 -8.32
N ASP A 80 -11.32 13.40 -8.51
CA ASP A 80 -12.66 13.27 -9.07
C ASP A 80 -12.64 12.68 -10.50
N GLN A 81 -11.67 13.07 -11.34
CA GLN A 81 -11.49 12.49 -12.68
C GLN A 81 -11.14 11.00 -12.63
N ILE A 82 -10.27 10.61 -11.70
CA ILE A 82 -9.90 9.21 -11.49
C ILE A 82 -11.10 8.40 -11.02
N VAL A 83 -11.83 8.90 -10.02
CA VAL A 83 -13.04 8.24 -9.48
C VAL A 83 -14.12 8.12 -10.55
N ALA A 84 -14.32 9.17 -11.37
CA ALA A 84 -15.24 9.13 -12.49
C ALA A 84 -14.85 8.06 -13.53
N SER A 85 -13.56 7.82 -13.74
CA SER A 85 -13.06 6.80 -14.68
C SER A 85 -13.42 5.39 -14.24
N ASP A 86 -13.32 5.09 -12.95
CA ASP A 86 -13.78 3.81 -12.39
C ASP A 86 -15.31 3.68 -12.40
N ARG A 87 -16.02 4.76 -12.04
CA ARG A 87 -17.48 4.79 -12.09
C ARG A 87 -18.04 4.50 -13.49
N GLN A 88 -17.39 5.00 -14.55
CA GLN A 88 -17.78 4.68 -15.93
C GLN A 88 -17.74 3.17 -16.20
N ASN A 89 -16.72 2.47 -15.70
CA ASN A 89 -16.62 1.01 -15.82
C ASN A 89 -17.68 0.30 -14.99
N LEU A 90 -17.95 0.78 -13.77
CA LEU A 90 -19.01 0.25 -12.92
C LEU A 90 -20.39 0.39 -13.59
N ASP A 91 -20.72 1.56 -14.14
CA ASP A 91 -22.00 1.83 -14.79
C ASP A 91 -22.17 1.00 -16.09
N HIS A 92 -21.07 0.74 -16.81
CA HIS A 92 -21.11 0.02 -18.09
C HIS A 92 -21.07 -1.50 -17.94
N TYR A 93 -20.22 -2.02 -17.04
CA TYR A 93 -19.96 -3.46 -16.90
C TYR A 93 -20.50 -4.06 -15.60
N GLY A 94 -21.01 -3.24 -14.68
CA GLY A 94 -21.42 -3.66 -13.33
C GLY A 94 -20.25 -3.92 -12.37
N VAL A 95 -19.00 -3.73 -12.82
CA VAL A 95 -17.77 -3.92 -12.04
C VAL A 95 -16.75 -2.82 -12.34
N GLY A 96 -16.17 -2.24 -11.30
CA GLY A 96 -15.11 -1.24 -11.41
C GLY A 96 -13.75 -1.85 -11.77
N ASN A 97 -12.81 -0.99 -12.19
CA ASN A 97 -11.44 -1.33 -12.52
C ASN A 97 -10.41 -0.90 -11.44
N ALA A 98 -10.86 -0.14 -10.43
CA ALA A 98 -10.12 0.19 -9.22
C ALA A 98 -10.20 -0.94 -8.18
N ILE A 99 -9.09 -1.21 -7.50
CA ILE A 99 -9.01 -2.13 -6.35
C ILE A 99 -8.45 -1.43 -5.12
N ALA A 100 -8.76 -1.96 -3.93
CA ALA A 100 -8.26 -1.41 -2.67
C ALA A 100 -6.77 -1.74 -2.43
N GLN A 101 -6.20 -1.16 -1.38
CA GLN A 101 -4.86 -1.47 -0.87
C GLN A 101 -4.86 -1.28 0.65
N PRO A 102 -4.10 -2.06 1.43
CA PRO A 102 -3.85 -1.79 2.84
C PRO A 102 -3.32 -0.37 3.08
N PHE A 103 -3.78 0.27 4.17
CA PHE A 103 -3.72 1.73 4.33
C PHE A 103 -2.32 2.34 4.23
N HIS A 104 -1.37 1.85 5.03
CA HIS A 104 -0.01 2.39 5.12
C HIS A 104 0.99 1.62 4.26
N HIS A 105 0.52 0.76 3.35
CA HIS A 105 1.39 -0.08 2.51
C HIS A 105 2.40 -0.91 3.33
N THR A 106 1.94 -1.47 4.45
CA THR A 106 2.74 -2.35 5.32
C THR A 106 2.94 -3.72 4.67
N ILE A 107 4.13 -4.31 4.80
CA ILE A 107 4.37 -5.71 4.38
C ILE A 107 3.59 -6.64 5.31
N LEU A 108 2.39 -7.01 4.88
CA LEU A 108 1.43 -7.72 5.73
C LEU A 108 1.99 -9.01 6.34
N PRO A 109 2.69 -9.90 5.61
CA PRO A 109 3.22 -11.14 6.19
C PRO A 109 4.18 -10.95 7.38
N LEU A 110 4.74 -9.75 7.55
CA LEU A 110 5.64 -9.43 8.65
C LEU A 110 4.94 -8.74 9.84
N GLY A 111 3.64 -8.45 9.73
CA GLY A 111 2.83 -7.87 10.79
C GLY A 111 2.05 -8.92 11.57
N LYS A 112 1.57 -8.56 12.76
CA LYS A 112 0.65 -9.39 13.56
C LYS A 112 -0.69 -9.49 12.83
N ARG A 113 -1.41 -10.60 12.98
CA ARG A 113 -2.75 -10.79 12.36
C ARG A 113 -3.71 -9.63 12.60
N ARG A 114 -3.73 -9.08 13.83
CA ARG A 114 -4.60 -7.93 14.16
C ARG A 114 -4.25 -6.69 13.35
N ASP A 115 -2.97 -6.44 13.06
CA ASP A 115 -2.52 -5.27 12.30
C ASP A 115 -2.74 -5.49 10.80
N LYS A 116 -2.63 -6.74 10.31
CA LYS A 116 -3.13 -7.12 8.98
C LYS A 116 -4.61 -6.72 8.86
N GLN A 117 -5.41 -7.05 9.88
CA GLN A 117 -6.84 -6.72 9.90
C GLN A 117 -7.07 -5.20 9.79
N THR A 118 -6.43 -4.43 10.67
CA THR A 118 -6.54 -2.97 10.69
C THR A 118 -6.16 -2.34 9.36
N GLN A 119 -5.01 -2.73 8.79
CA GLN A 119 -4.54 -2.17 7.52
C GLN A 119 -5.51 -2.46 6.38
N ILE A 120 -6.09 -3.68 6.34
CA ILE A 120 -7.08 -4.09 5.34
C ILE A 120 -8.39 -3.32 5.54
N ARG A 121 -8.94 -3.26 6.76
CA ARG A 121 -10.18 -2.52 7.05
C ARG A 121 -10.06 -1.05 6.76
N TRP A 122 -8.95 -0.42 7.17
CA TRP A 122 -8.68 0.97 6.87
C TRP A 122 -8.55 1.21 5.38
N GLY A 123 -7.90 0.30 4.66
CA GLY A 123 -7.80 0.35 3.20
C GLY A 123 -9.16 0.28 2.50
N ILE A 124 -10.03 -0.62 2.95
CA ILE A 124 -11.41 -0.76 2.46
C ILE A 124 -12.22 0.50 2.77
N TYR A 125 -12.12 1.01 3.99
CA TYR A 125 -12.82 2.23 4.41
C TYR A 125 -12.46 3.42 3.51
N GLU A 126 -11.16 3.66 3.29
CA GLU A 126 -10.72 4.77 2.44
C GLU A 126 -11.09 4.55 0.97
N PHE A 127 -11.10 3.30 0.49
CA PHE A 127 -11.62 2.97 -0.83
C PHE A 127 -13.10 3.32 -0.96
N GLU A 128 -13.96 2.83 -0.05
CA GLU A 128 -15.41 3.10 -0.07
C GLU A 128 -15.69 4.60 0.05
N ARG A 129 -14.93 5.29 0.90
CA ARG A 129 -15.00 6.75 1.04
C ARG A 129 -14.67 7.47 -0.26
N THR A 130 -13.71 6.97 -1.03
CA THR A 130 -13.24 7.61 -2.27
C THR A 130 -14.11 7.25 -3.47
N PHE A 131 -14.30 5.96 -3.73
CA PHE A 131 -14.94 5.43 -4.94
C PHE A 131 -16.45 5.22 -4.80
N LYS A 132 -17.00 5.29 -3.57
CA LYS A 132 -18.45 5.18 -3.28
C LYS A 132 -19.07 3.82 -3.64
N HIS A 133 -18.24 2.77 -3.72
CA HIS A 133 -18.67 1.38 -3.76
C HIS A 133 -17.63 0.50 -3.04
N LYS A 134 -17.98 -0.77 -2.78
CA LYS A 134 -17.08 -1.73 -2.14
C LYS A 134 -15.99 -2.21 -3.11
N PRO A 135 -14.74 -2.43 -2.66
CA PRO A 135 -13.70 -3.00 -3.50
C PRO A 135 -13.92 -4.51 -3.68
N GLN A 136 -13.81 -5.00 -4.92
CA GLN A 136 -13.84 -6.44 -5.19
C GLN A 136 -12.47 -7.10 -4.96
N GLY A 137 -11.39 -6.38 -5.26
CA GLY A 137 -10.02 -6.85 -5.11
C GLY A 137 -9.18 -5.96 -4.20
N MET A 138 -8.01 -6.47 -3.82
CA MET A 138 -7.01 -5.69 -3.08
C MET A 138 -5.60 -5.95 -3.59
N TRP A 139 -4.84 -4.89 -3.87
CA TRP A 139 -3.40 -4.93 -4.10
C TRP A 139 -2.67 -5.06 -2.78
N LEU A 140 -1.93 -6.16 -2.60
CA LEU A 140 -1.08 -6.36 -1.43
C LEU A 140 0.22 -5.55 -1.58
N PRO A 141 0.70 -4.85 -0.54
CA PRO A 141 1.94 -4.09 -0.60
C PRO A 141 3.11 -4.97 -1.04
N GLU A 142 3.77 -4.60 -2.14
CA GLU A 142 4.83 -5.40 -2.76
C GLU A 142 4.40 -6.81 -3.20
N THR A 143 3.10 -7.00 -3.43
CA THR A 143 2.40 -8.28 -3.55
C THR A 143 2.79 -9.27 -2.44
N ALA A 144 3.21 -8.76 -1.28
CA ALA A 144 3.74 -9.59 -0.21
C ALA A 144 2.61 -10.42 0.40
N VAL A 145 2.77 -11.75 0.38
CA VAL A 145 1.67 -12.66 0.70
C VAL A 145 2.11 -13.86 1.53
N ASP A 146 1.22 -14.28 2.42
CA ASP A 146 1.18 -15.56 3.10
C ASP A 146 -0.28 -16.02 3.20
N GLN A 147 -0.51 -17.27 3.59
CA GLN A 147 -1.85 -17.83 3.74
C GLN A 147 -2.71 -17.02 4.72
N GLU A 148 -2.14 -16.59 5.86
CA GLU A 148 -2.85 -15.78 6.85
C GLU A 148 -3.34 -14.45 6.24
N THR A 149 -2.53 -13.80 5.41
CA THR A 149 -2.92 -12.55 4.72
C THR A 149 -4.11 -12.79 3.80
N LEU A 150 -4.13 -13.90 3.05
CA LEU A 150 -5.27 -14.25 2.20
C LEU A 150 -6.53 -14.55 3.01
N GLU A 151 -6.41 -15.18 4.18
CA GLU A 151 -7.54 -15.38 5.10
C GLU A 151 -8.13 -14.05 5.56
N VAL A 152 -7.28 -13.10 5.98
CA VAL A 152 -7.74 -11.77 6.41
C VAL A 152 -8.42 -11.02 5.26
N LEU A 153 -7.93 -11.13 4.02
CA LEU A 153 -8.63 -10.55 2.86
C LEU A 153 -10.05 -11.10 2.72
N VAL A 154 -10.23 -12.43 2.77
CA VAL A 154 -11.54 -13.07 2.64
C VAL A 154 -12.48 -12.72 3.80
N GLU A 155 -11.95 -12.63 5.02
CA GLU A 155 -12.71 -12.21 6.20
C GLU A 155 -13.30 -10.80 6.07
N ASN A 156 -12.68 -9.94 5.26
CA ASN A 156 -13.16 -8.59 4.97
C ASN A 156 -13.88 -8.47 3.61
N GLY A 157 -14.24 -9.59 2.98
CA GLY A 157 -15.03 -9.61 1.76
C GLY A 157 -14.26 -9.30 0.48
N ILE A 158 -12.92 -9.34 0.49
CA ILE A 158 -12.12 -9.22 -0.73
C ILE A 158 -12.17 -10.56 -1.49
N GLU A 159 -12.52 -10.48 -2.77
CA GLU A 159 -12.73 -11.66 -3.63
C GLU A 159 -11.46 -12.08 -4.39
N PHE A 160 -10.56 -11.13 -4.66
CA PHE A 160 -9.32 -11.43 -5.37
C PHE A 160 -8.12 -10.56 -5.02
N THR A 161 -6.92 -11.06 -5.36
CA THR A 161 -5.68 -10.28 -5.39
C THR A 161 -4.82 -10.60 -6.62
N ILE A 162 -3.75 -9.85 -6.83
CA ILE A 162 -2.79 -9.99 -7.94
C ILE A 162 -1.44 -10.39 -7.35
N LEU A 163 -0.83 -11.45 -7.88
CA LEU A 163 0.46 -11.97 -7.44
C LEU A 163 1.44 -12.15 -8.61
N ALA A 164 2.72 -12.28 -8.28
CA ALA A 164 3.74 -12.69 -9.23
C ALA A 164 3.72 -14.21 -9.45
N PRO A 165 4.05 -14.71 -10.65
CA PRO A 165 3.95 -16.13 -10.97
C PRO A 165 4.83 -17.02 -10.08
N TRP A 166 5.99 -16.55 -9.62
CA TRP A 166 6.86 -17.30 -8.70
C TRP A 166 6.33 -17.42 -7.26
N GLN A 167 5.23 -16.71 -6.95
CA GLN A 167 4.55 -16.82 -5.65
C GLN A 167 3.58 -18.00 -5.62
N ALA A 168 3.26 -18.60 -6.77
CA ALA A 168 2.58 -19.89 -6.82
C ALA A 168 3.51 -21.00 -6.30
N ASP A 169 2.94 -21.98 -5.62
CA ASP A 169 3.57 -23.28 -5.36
C ASP A 169 3.36 -24.22 -6.57
N ASP A 170 3.56 -23.65 -7.76
CA ASP A 170 3.52 -24.29 -9.06
C ASP A 170 4.44 -23.49 -10.00
N LYS A 171 5.47 -24.15 -10.55
CA LYS A 171 6.45 -23.49 -11.42
C LYS A 171 5.91 -23.20 -12.82
N GLU A 172 4.84 -23.88 -13.23
CA GLU A 172 4.26 -23.79 -14.56
C GLU A 172 2.91 -23.05 -14.55
N VAL A 173 2.71 -22.16 -13.57
CA VAL A 173 1.48 -21.37 -13.46
C VAL A 173 1.28 -20.52 -14.71
N ASN A 174 0.11 -20.64 -15.32
CA ASN A 174 -0.22 -19.95 -16.56
C ASN A 174 -0.85 -18.58 -16.25
N PRO A 175 -0.18 -17.44 -16.53
CA PRO A 175 -0.71 -16.11 -16.22
C PRO A 175 -1.95 -15.73 -17.05
N GLY A 176 -2.31 -16.53 -18.06
CA GLY A 176 -3.54 -16.39 -18.84
C GLY A 176 -4.78 -16.99 -18.20
N LYS A 177 -4.77 -17.30 -16.91
CA LYS A 177 -5.93 -17.78 -16.14
C LYS A 177 -5.96 -17.17 -14.74
N ALA A 178 -7.16 -16.91 -14.23
CA ALA A 178 -7.35 -16.73 -12.80
C ALA A 178 -7.38 -18.08 -12.09
N TYR A 179 -6.85 -18.14 -10.88
CA TYR A 179 -6.79 -19.34 -10.06
C TYR A 179 -7.63 -19.19 -8.80
N GLN A 180 -7.90 -20.30 -8.13
CA GLN A 180 -8.52 -20.34 -6.81
C GLN A 180 -7.52 -20.87 -5.80
N VAL A 181 -7.26 -20.10 -4.76
CA VAL A 181 -6.51 -20.56 -3.58
C VAL A 181 -7.52 -21.02 -2.54
N ILE A 182 -7.40 -22.28 -2.11
CA ILE A 182 -8.23 -22.84 -1.03
C ILE A 182 -7.55 -22.52 0.30
N LEU A 183 -8.30 -21.91 1.19
CA LEU A 183 -7.89 -21.49 2.52
C LEU A 183 -8.52 -22.42 3.57
N PRO A 184 -8.14 -22.33 4.86
CA PRO A 184 -8.81 -23.03 5.94
C PRO A 184 -10.32 -22.75 5.96
N ASP A 185 -11.08 -23.63 6.62
CA ASP A 185 -12.54 -23.58 6.73
C ASP A 185 -13.28 -23.56 5.38
N HIS A 186 -12.68 -24.15 4.34
CA HIS A 186 -13.22 -24.20 2.98
C HIS A 186 -13.47 -22.82 2.35
N LYS A 187 -12.89 -21.76 2.92
CA LYS A 187 -12.85 -20.43 2.31
C LYS A 187 -11.93 -20.46 1.08
N SER A 188 -12.09 -19.49 0.20
CA SER A 188 -11.20 -19.37 -0.95
C SER A 188 -11.14 -17.95 -1.48
N ILE A 189 -10.04 -17.62 -2.13
CA ILE A 189 -9.84 -16.34 -2.81
C ILE A 189 -9.36 -16.58 -4.24
N LYS A 190 -9.74 -15.68 -5.16
CA LYS A 190 -9.20 -15.72 -6.52
C LYS A 190 -7.84 -15.03 -6.59
N VAL A 191 -6.95 -15.58 -7.38
CA VAL A 191 -5.61 -15.01 -7.60
C VAL A 191 -5.38 -14.87 -9.09
N PHE A 192 -4.92 -13.68 -9.48
CA PHE A 192 -4.45 -13.38 -10.82
C PHE A 192 -2.93 -13.31 -10.82
N PHE A 193 -2.27 -14.05 -11.71
CA PHE A 193 -0.83 -13.95 -11.91
C PHE A 193 -0.52 -13.05 -13.10
N TYR A 194 0.32 -12.04 -12.90
CA TYR A 194 0.76 -11.21 -14.02
C TYR A 194 1.80 -11.94 -14.88
N HIS A 195 1.92 -11.51 -16.13
CA HIS A 195 2.92 -11.97 -17.07
C HIS A 195 4.28 -11.33 -16.76
N SER A 196 5.22 -12.11 -16.22
CA SER A 196 6.51 -11.60 -15.73
C SER A 196 7.37 -10.95 -16.83
N GLY A 197 7.46 -11.56 -18.02
CA GLY A 197 8.25 -11.05 -19.14
C GLY A 197 7.80 -9.66 -19.61
N LEU A 198 6.52 -9.51 -19.96
CA LEU A 198 5.91 -8.22 -20.31
C LEU A 198 6.02 -7.18 -19.18
N SER A 199 5.75 -7.56 -17.94
CA SER A 199 5.83 -6.65 -16.79
C SER A 199 7.26 -6.14 -16.59
N ALA A 200 8.25 -7.02 -16.61
CA ALA A 200 9.65 -6.65 -16.53
C ALA A 200 10.09 -5.76 -17.70
N ARG A 201 9.59 -6.03 -18.91
CA ARG A 201 9.90 -5.24 -20.10
C ARG A 201 9.36 -3.81 -19.99
N VAL A 202 8.10 -3.64 -19.55
CA VAL A 202 7.56 -2.29 -19.32
C VAL A 202 8.36 -1.57 -18.23
N SER A 203 8.66 -2.26 -17.12
CA SER A 203 9.33 -1.69 -15.97
C SER A 203 10.80 -1.29 -16.21
N PHE A 204 11.56 -2.14 -16.90
CA PHE A 204 13.02 -2.07 -16.90
C PHE A 204 13.66 -1.98 -18.29
N ASP A 205 12.89 -1.99 -19.38
CA ASP A 205 13.36 -1.75 -20.75
C ASP A 205 12.69 -0.49 -21.33
N PRO A 206 13.26 0.71 -21.08
CA PRO A 206 12.70 1.95 -21.58
C PRO A 206 12.60 2.00 -23.11
N GLN A 207 13.43 1.25 -23.84
CA GLN A 207 13.39 1.22 -25.31
C GLN A 207 12.16 0.47 -25.82
N ALA A 208 11.69 -0.54 -25.09
CA ALA A 208 10.46 -1.25 -25.47
C ALA A 208 9.21 -0.37 -25.42
N THR A 209 9.18 0.65 -24.58
CA THR A 209 8.00 1.51 -24.34
C THR A 209 8.05 2.86 -25.07
N VAL A 210 8.93 3.04 -26.04
CA VAL A 210 8.99 4.28 -26.84
C VAL A 210 7.91 4.35 -27.93
N ASN A 211 7.38 3.20 -28.37
CA ASN A 211 6.39 3.11 -29.43
C ASN A 211 5.41 1.97 -29.15
N ALA A 212 4.12 2.32 -28.98
CA ALA A 212 3.10 1.35 -28.60
C ALA A 212 2.75 0.35 -29.72
N ASP A 213 2.84 0.73 -31.00
CA ASP A 213 2.57 -0.17 -32.12
C ASP A 213 3.65 -1.25 -32.23
N VAL A 214 4.91 -0.86 -32.04
CA VAL A 214 6.04 -1.79 -31.97
C VAL A 214 5.88 -2.70 -30.75
N PHE A 215 5.52 -2.14 -29.59
CA PHE A 215 5.34 -2.92 -28.38
C PHE A 215 4.22 -3.97 -28.51
N ALA A 216 3.05 -3.55 -28.99
CA ALA A 216 1.91 -4.43 -29.19
C ALA A 216 2.23 -5.56 -30.18
N ARG A 217 2.89 -5.25 -31.31
CA ARG A 217 3.21 -6.22 -32.36
C ARG A 217 4.31 -7.21 -31.95
N ASN A 218 5.37 -6.71 -31.33
CA ASN A 218 6.60 -7.48 -31.12
C ASN A 218 6.68 -8.13 -29.74
N PHE A 219 5.93 -7.61 -28.75
CA PHE A 219 5.98 -8.13 -27.39
C PHE A 219 4.64 -8.64 -26.92
N VAL A 220 3.52 -7.91 -27.08
CA VAL A 220 2.22 -8.38 -26.56
C VAL A 220 1.66 -9.53 -27.40
N LYS A 221 1.53 -9.33 -28.72
CA LYS A 221 0.89 -10.29 -29.61
C LYS A 221 1.54 -11.69 -29.60
N PRO A 222 2.88 -11.82 -29.58
CA PRO A 222 3.54 -13.13 -29.58
C PRO A 222 3.29 -13.97 -28.31
N GLU A 223 2.88 -13.36 -27.20
CA GLU A 223 2.61 -14.09 -25.94
C GLU A 223 1.25 -14.80 -25.96
N PHE A 224 0.39 -14.51 -26.93
CA PHE A 224 -0.83 -15.27 -27.15
C PHE A 224 -0.53 -16.53 -27.96
N ALA A 225 -0.92 -17.69 -27.43
CA ALA A 225 -0.63 -18.98 -28.05
C ALA A 225 -1.41 -19.14 -29.37
N ALA A 226 -0.72 -19.65 -30.41
CA ALA A 226 -1.34 -19.95 -31.69
C ALA A 226 -2.50 -20.94 -31.53
N GLY A 227 -3.70 -20.54 -31.98
CA GLY A 227 -4.93 -21.34 -31.87
C GLY A 227 -5.63 -21.27 -30.51
N GLY A 228 -5.06 -20.57 -29.51
CA GLY A 228 -5.74 -20.27 -28.26
C GLY A 228 -6.90 -19.30 -28.48
N GLN A 229 -8.07 -19.59 -27.90
CA GLN A 229 -9.24 -18.71 -27.98
C GLN A 229 -9.42 -17.97 -26.65
N ASN A 230 -9.77 -16.68 -26.72
CA ASN A 230 -10.14 -15.83 -25.57
C ASN A 230 -9.12 -15.82 -24.42
N GLN A 231 -7.84 -15.81 -24.77
CA GLN A 231 -6.76 -15.67 -23.79
C GLN A 231 -6.69 -14.23 -23.29
N TRP A 232 -6.39 -14.06 -22.01
CA TRP A 232 -6.10 -12.77 -21.42
C TRP A 232 -4.66 -12.75 -20.90
N LEU A 233 -4.04 -11.58 -20.84
CA LEU A 233 -2.73 -11.38 -20.23
C LEU A 233 -2.79 -10.15 -19.33
N MET A 234 -2.03 -10.18 -18.25
CA MET A 234 -1.89 -9.04 -17.34
C MET A 234 -0.44 -8.57 -17.28
N ILE A 235 -0.24 -7.27 -17.42
CA ILE A 235 0.99 -6.56 -17.08
C ILE A 235 0.74 -5.91 -15.72
N ALA A 236 1.67 -6.03 -14.76
CA ALA A 236 1.58 -5.33 -13.48
C ALA A 236 2.85 -4.51 -13.25
N THR A 237 2.70 -3.21 -12.94
CA THR A 237 3.81 -2.29 -12.70
C THR A 237 3.45 -1.28 -11.60
N ASP A 238 4.46 -0.63 -11.03
CA ASP A 238 4.25 0.65 -10.35
C ASP A 238 3.62 1.63 -11.35
N GLY A 239 2.63 2.39 -10.89
CA GLY A 239 1.88 3.33 -11.71
C GLY A 239 2.67 4.60 -12.00
N GLU A 240 3.56 5.00 -11.09
CA GLU A 240 4.52 6.10 -11.26
C GLU A 240 5.47 5.89 -12.44
N LEU A 241 5.52 4.67 -13.01
CA LEU A 241 6.21 4.41 -14.26
C LEU A 241 5.71 5.27 -15.41
N TYR A 242 4.40 5.47 -15.51
CA TYR A 242 3.74 6.09 -16.65
C TYR A 242 3.85 7.61 -16.60
N GLY A 243 5.06 8.14 -16.73
CA GLY A 243 5.35 9.57 -16.78
C GLY A 243 6.48 9.98 -15.84
N HIS A 244 6.40 9.62 -14.56
CA HIS A 244 7.38 10.07 -13.56
C HIS A 244 8.72 9.34 -13.70
N HIS A 245 8.73 8.00 -13.64
CA HIS A 245 9.98 7.24 -13.82
C HIS A 245 10.40 7.16 -15.28
N GLN A 246 9.45 7.14 -16.22
CA GLN A 246 9.73 7.18 -17.64
C GLN A 246 8.90 8.27 -18.33
N ILE A 247 9.59 9.31 -18.80
CA ILE A 247 8.97 10.48 -19.43
C ILE A 247 8.12 10.05 -20.64
N PHE A 248 6.91 10.62 -20.78
CA PHE A 248 5.94 10.35 -21.85
C PHE A 248 5.31 8.94 -21.84
N ARG A 249 5.51 8.13 -20.79
CA ARG A 249 4.89 6.79 -20.74
C ARG A 249 3.39 6.83 -20.40
N ASP A 250 2.88 7.96 -19.93
CA ASP A 250 1.45 8.31 -19.93
C ASP A 250 0.86 8.29 -21.35
N LYS A 251 1.57 8.84 -22.33
CA LYS A 251 1.15 8.87 -23.75
C LYS A 251 1.29 7.50 -24.41
N PHE A 252 2.39 6.80 -24.11
CA PHE A 252 2.57 5.41 -24.54
C PHE A 252 1.40 4.54 -24.06
N LEU A 253 1.07 4.62 -22.76
CA LEU A 253 -0.03 3.86 -22.17
C LEU A 253 -1.37 4.19 -22.82
N SER A 254 -1.64 5.49 -23.01
CA SER A 254 -2.87 5.96 -23.66
C SER A 254 -3.02 5.39 -25.07
N TYR A 255 -1.98 5.51 -25.91
CA TYR A 255 -2.02 5.02 -27.30
C TYR A 255 -1.98 3.49 -27.39
N LEU A 256 -1.32 2.81 -26.43
CA LEU A 256 -1.32 1.36 -26.35
C LEU A 256 -2.74 0.82 -26.21
N LEU A 257 -3.51 1.36 -25.26
CA LEU A 257 -4.83 0.85 -24.88
C LEU A 257 -5.98 1.37 -25.74
N ASP A 258 -5.78 2.45 -26.50
CA ASP A 258 -6.79 3.09 -27.35
C ASP A 258 -6.49 3.02 -28.86
N GLY A 259 -5.48 2.25 -29.24
CA GLY A 259 -5.05 2.18 -30.64
C GLY A 259 -4.29 0.90 -30.93
N SER A 260 -3.07 0.78 -30.39
CA SER A 260 -2.11 -0.23 -30.83
C SER A 260 -2.60 -1.66 -30.60
N ILE A 261 -3.18 -1.98 -29.44
CA ILE A 261 -3.68 -3.33 -29.17
C ILE A 261 -4.94 -3.65 -29.97
N SER A 262 -5.83 -2.68 -30.18
CA SER A 262 -7.03 -2.84 -30.98
C SER A 262 -6.69 -3.12 -32.46
N ALA A 263 -5.65 -2.48 -32.99
CA ALA A 263 -5.09 -2.77 -34.32
C ALA A 263 -4.51 -4.19 -34.44
N GLN A 264 -4.27 -4.87 -33.32
CA GLN A 264 -3.88 -6.28 -33.26
C GLN A 264 -5.05 -7.23 -32.90
N HIS A 265 -6.29 -6.73 -32.89
CA HIS A 265 -7.50 -7.47 -32.47
C HIS A 265 -7.45 -7.94 -31.01
N ILE A 266 -6.79 -7.16 -30.13
CA ILE A 266 -6.74 -7.38 -28.69
C ILE A 266 -7.61 -6.31 -28.01
N GLU A 267 -8.38 -6.72 -27.01
CA GLU A 267 -9.27 -5.85 -26.23
C GLU A 267 -8.68 -5.50 -24.86
N THR A 268 -9.08 -4.38 -24.29
CA THR A 268 -8.75 -4.03 -22.90
C THR A 268 -9.62 -4.82 -21.93
N VAL A 269 -9.06 -5.33 -20.85
CA VAL A 269 -9.80 -5.97 -19.75
C VAL A 269 -9.17 -5.58 -18.40
N TYR A 270 -9.87 -5.87 -17.31
CA TYR A 270 -9.37 -5.74 -15.94
C TYR A 270 -9.88 -6.90 -15.07
N PRO A 271 -9.27 -7.16 -13.90
CA PRO A 271 -9.55 -8.36 -13.11
C PRO A 271 -11.01 -8.57 -12.76
N GLY A 272 -11.71 -7.52 -12.31
CA GLY A 272 -13.13 -7.61 -11.96
C GLY A 272 -13.99 -8.03 -13.16
N LEU A 273 -13.74 -7.47 -14.34
CA LEU A 273 -14.41 -7.88 -15.57
C LEU A 273 -14.03 -9.31 -15.96
N GLN A 274 -12.76 -9.70 -15.85
CA GLN A 274 -12.29 -11.06 -16.12
C GLN A 274 -12.96 -12.11 -15.22
N LEU A 275 -13.25 -11.79 -13.95
CA LEU A 275 -14.00 -12.67 -13.04
C LEU A 275 -15.41 -12.98 -13.56
N THR A 276 -16.09 -12.02 -14.21
CA THR A 276 -17.42 -12.25 -14.78
C THR A 276 -17.39 -13.21 -15.99
N GLN A 277 -16.26 -13.21 -16.71
CA GLN A 277 -16.05 -13.94 -17.96
C GLN A 277 -15.55 -15.37 -17.72
N GLN A 278 -14.60 -15.56 -16.80
CA GLN A 278 -14.01 -16.88 -16.52
C GLN A 278 -14.96 -17.74 -15.65
N LYS A 279 -15.26 -18.96 -16.10
CA LYS A 279 -16.18 -19.88 -15.38
C LYS A 279 -15.47 -20.98 -14.58
N VAL A 280 -14.25 -21.35 -14.98
CA VAL A 280 -13.47 -22.41 -14.33
C VAL A 280 -12.20 -21.81 -13.76
N PHE A 281 -11.94 -22.06 -12.48
CA PHE A 281 -10.77 -21.57 -11.76
C PHE A 281 -9.96 -22.76 -11.28
N PRO A 282 -8.82 -23.08 -11.92
CA PRO A 282 -7.94 -24.13 -11.43
C PRO A 282 -7.48 -23.81 -10.01
N VAL A 283 -7.34 -24.84 -9.19
CA VAL A 283 -6.83 -24.69 -7.83
C VAL A 283 -5.31 -24.51 -7.88
N VAL A 284 -4.80 -23.58 -7.10
CA VAL A 284 -3.36 -23.36 -6.91
C VAL A 284 -3.07 -23.17 -5.43
N LYS A 285 -1.86 -23.54 -5.01
CA LYS A 285 -1.31 -23.15 -3.71
C LYS A 285 -0.37 -21.96 -3.90
N ILE A 286 -0.21 -21.15 -2.86
CA ILE A 286 0.81 -20.09 -2.84
C ILE A 286 1.93 -20.45 -1.88
N ARG A 287 3.08 -19.82 -2.08
CA ARG A 287 4.21 -19.89 -1.17
C ARG A 287 4.14 -18.73 -0.18
N ASP A 288 4.24 -19.07 1.09
CA ASP A 288 4.22 -18.07 2.17
C ASP A 288 5.44 -17.16 2.14
N ASN A 289 5.26 -15.95 2.68
CA ASN A 289 6.31 -14.97 2.88
C ASN A 289 7.03 -14.60 1.57
N THR A 290 6.30 -14.60 0.45
CA THR A 290 6.80 -14.20 -0.88
C THR A 290 6.43 -12.77 -1.24
N SER A 291 7.06 -12.18 -2.26
CA SER A 291 6.77 -10.83 -2.78
C SER A 291 7.13 -10.72 -4.28
N TRP A 292 6.70 -9.68 -4.97
CA TRP A 292 7.06 -9.44 -6.39
C TRP A 292 8.42 -8.77 -6.60
N SER A 293 8.92 -8.00 -5.62
CA SER A 293 10.11 -7.17 -5.80
C SER A 293 11.36 -7.83 -5.22
N CYS A 294 11.22 -9.05 -4.68
CA CYS A 294 12.30 -9.83 -4.10
C CYS A 294 12.06 -11.34 -4.20
N HIS A 295 12.94 -12.04 -4.92
CA HIS A 295 12.90 -13.52 -5.03
C HIS A 295 13.21 -14.23 -3.70
N HIS A 296 13.81 -13.54 -2.72
CA HIS A 296 13.99 -14.03 -1.34
C HIS A 296 12.76 -13.77 -0.46
N GLY A 297 11.61 -13.51 -1.08
CA GLY A 297 10.34 -13.26 -0.41
C GLY A 297 10.34 -11.94 0.35
N VAL A 298 9.90 -11.94 1.59
CA VAL A 298 9.81 -10.73 2.44
C VAL A 298 11.12 -10.35 3.13
N GLN A 299 12.22 -11.07 2.87
CA GLN A 299 13.51 -10.84 3.53
C GLN A 299 14.05 -9.41 3.33
N ARG A 300 13.78 -8.79 2.16
CA ARG A 300 14.14 -7.40 1.84
C ARG A 300 13.73 -6.41 2.94
N TRP A 301 12.61 -6.64 3.63
CA TRP A 301 12.03 -5.70 4.60
C TRP A 301 12.25 -6.06 6.07
N ARG A 302 13.06 -7.09 6.37
CA ARG A 302 13.32 -7.49 7.76
C ARG A 302 14.78 -7.75 8.09
N GLY A 303 15.67 -7.76 7.11
CA GLY A 303 17.09 -7.99 7.36
C GLY A 303 17.93 -7.97 6.09
N ASP A 304 19.09 -8.61 6.19
CA ASP A 304 20.03 -8.71 5.08
C ASP A 304 19.46 -9.56 3.93
N CYS A 305 19.57 -9.03 2.71
CA CYS A 305 19.02 -9.59 1.49
C CYS A 305 19.92 -9.19 0.31
N ALA A 306 20.32 -10.15 -0.51
CA ALA A 306 21.17 -9.88 -1.67
C ALA A 306 20.54 -8.92 -2.70
N CYS A 307 19.21 -8.76 -2.70
CA CYS A 307 18.52 -7.77 -3.55
C CYS A 307 18.65 -6.33 -3.04
N THR A 308 19.15 -6.14 -1.82
CA THR A 308 19.34 -4.82 -1.21
C THR A 308 20.57 -4.87 -0.30
N PRO A 309 21.79 -4.78 -0.89
CA PRO A 309 23.03 -4.82 -0.13
C PRO A 309 23.04 -3.80 1.01
N ASN A 310 23.84 -4.05 2.05
CA ASN A 310 23.97 -3.17 3.22
C ASN A 310 22.69 -3.06 4.07
N GLY A 311 21.89 -4.13 4.12
CA GLY A 311 20.60 -4.17 4.80
C GLY A 311 20.66 -4.54 6.29
N GLU A 312 21.84 -4.61 6.90
CA GLU A 312 22.05 -5.09 8.27
C GLU A 312 21.31 -4.25 9.32
N TRP A 313 21.12 -2.95 9.05
CA TRP A 313 20.38 -2.01 9.90
C TRP A 313 18.88 -2.33 9.99
N LYS A 314 18.32 -3.02 8.99
CA LYS A 314 16.87 -3.26 8.86
C LYS A 314 16.31 -4.08 10.02
N LYS A 315 17.04 -5.12 10.43
CA LYS A 315 16.64 -6.01 11.52
C LYS A 315 16.57 -5.29 12.87
N PRO A 316 17.66 -4.66 13.38
CA PRO A 316 17.61 -3.95 14.66
C PRO A 316 16.63 -2.78 14.63
N LEU A 317 16.46 -2.06 13.50
CA LEU A 317 15.43 -1.03 13.38
C LEU A 317 14.03 -1.62 13.58
N ARG A 318 13.74 -2.73 12.88
CA ARG A 318 12.44 -3.39 12.97
C ARG A 318 12.15 -3.88 14.38
N GLU A 319 13.11 -4.55 15.01
CA GLU A 319 13.00 -5.03 16.40
C GLU A 319 12.75 -3.87 17.38
N ALA A 320 13.42 -2.71 17.18
CA ALA A 320 13.19 -1.52 17.99
C ALA A 320 11.75 -0.99 17.86
N LEU A 321 11.23 -0.91 16.64
CA LEU A 321 9.87 -0.43 16.37
C LEU A 321 8.81 -1.45 16.82
N GLU A 322 9.04 -2.75 16.65
CA GLU A 322 8.18 -3.81 17.20
C GLU A 322 8.12 -3.71 18.72
N ARG A 323 9.25 -3.44 19.39
CA ARG A 323 9.27 -3.22 20.85
C ARG A 323 8.48 -1.99 21.27
N ILE A 324 8.60 -0.87 20.55
CA ILE A 324 7.77 0.32 20.80
C ILE A 324 6.29 -0.04 20.65
N SER A 325 5.92 -0.72 19.56
CA SER A 325 4.53 -1.14 19.33
C SER A 325 4.00 -1.99 20.47
N ASP A 326 4.76 -2.98 20.94
CA ASP A 326 4.36 -3.86 22.04
C ASP A 326 4.13 -3.10 23.34
N GLU A 327 4.96 -2.10 23.65
CA GLU A 327 4.79 -1.29 24.87
C GLU A 327 3.63 -0.29 24.73
N VAL A 328 3.39 0.27 23.54
CA VAL A 328 2.21 1.11 23.26
C VAL A 328 0.93 0.27 23.43
N ASP A 329 0.88 -0.94 22.87
CA ASP A 329 -0.26 -1.85 22.98
C ASP A 329 -0.64 -2.11 24.45
N LYS A 330 0.36 -2.41 25.30
CA LYS A 330 0.15 -2.67 26.73
C LYS A 330 -0.48 -1.47 27.41
N VAL A 331 0.11 -0.29 27.23
CA VAL A 331 -0.40 0.96 27.82
C VAL A 331 -1.79 1.28 27.30
N PHE A 332 -2.05 1.04 26.01
CA PHE A 332 -3.35 1.26 25.38
C PHE A 332 -4.43 0.34 25.96
N ILE A 333 -4.16 -0.95 26.06
CA ILE A 333 -5.06 -1.94 26.68
C ILE A 333 -5.38 -1.55 28.13
N ASP A 334 -4.35 -1.30 28.94
CA ASP A 334 -4.49 -0.97 30.36
C ASP A 334 -5.29 0.33 30.54
N SER A 335 -5.07 1.32 29.66
CA SER A 335 -5.76 2.61 29.74
C SER A 335 -7.23 2.54 29.32
N CYS A 336 -7.58 1.60 28.45
CA CYS A 336 -8.94 1.35 27.97
C CYS A 336 -9.75 0.41 28.87
N GLN A 337 -9.11 -0.30 29.80
CA GLN A 337 -9.76 -1.27 30.68
C GLN A 337 -10.93 -0.65 31.44
N GLY A 338 -12.11 -1.28 31.36
CA GLY A 338 -13.35 -0.81 32.01
C GLY A 338 -14.00 0.40 31.32
N ILE A 339 -13.44 0.89 30.21
CA ILE A 339 -13.99 2.00 29.42
C ILE A 339 -14.45 1.48 28.05
N VAL A 340 -13.56 0.80 27.32
CA VAL A 340 -13.82 0.29 25.96
C VAL A 340 -13.94 -1.23 26.03
N GLU A 341 -15.05 -1.78 25.52
CA GLU A 341 -15.33 -3.22 25.59
C GLU A 341 -14.38 -4.04 24.69
N ASN A 342 -14.19 -3.61 23.44
CA ASN A 342 -13.27 -4.23 22.50
C ASN A 342 -12.28 -3.17 21.98
N VAL A 343 -11.10 -3.14 22.59
CA VAL A 343 -10.05 -2.16 22.29
C VAL A 343 -9.54 -2.24 20.84
N TRP A 344 -9.52 -3.44 20.26
CA TRP A 344 -9.01 -3.63 18.90
C TRP A 344 -10.05 -3.25 17.85
N GLU A 345 -11.33 -3.53 18.10
CA GLU A 345 -12.42 -3.02 17.26
C GLU A 345 -12.47 -1.49 17.33
N ALA A 346 -12.29 -0.90 18.51
CA ALA A 346 -12.18 0.55 18.65
C ALA A 346 -10.97 1.09 17.87
N ARG A 347 -9.80 0.46 17.96
CA ARG A 347 -8.63 0.86 17.16
C ARG A 347 -8.94 0.78 15.66
N ASP A 348 -9.58 -0.28 15.19
CA ASP A 348 -9.93 -0.44 13.78
C ASP A 348 -10.93 0.64 13.32
N ARG A 349 -11.86 1.06 14.18
CA ARG A 349 -12.81 2.15 13.89
C ARG A 349 -12.23 3.55 14.00
N TYR A 350 -11.01 3.70 14.53
CA TYR A 350 -10.37 5.01 14.72
C TYR A 350 -10.11 5.75 13.38
N ILE A 351 -10.16 5.05 12.24
CA ILE A 351 -10.17 5.70 10.93
C ILE A 351 -11.33 6.69 10.74
N GLU A 352 -12.49 6.47 11.36
CA GLU A 352 -13.59 7.43 11.36
C GLU A 352 -13.13 8.81 11.90
N VAL A 353 -12.18 8.81 12.83
CA VAL A 353 -11.63 10.03 13.46
C VAL A 353 -10.48 10.61 12.64
N PHE A 354 -9.40 9.85 12.39
CA PHE A 354 -8.21 10.43 11.73
C PHE A 354 -8.41 10.72 10.24
N SER A 355 -9.48 10.19 9.63
CA SER A 355 -9.92 10.56 8.29
C SER A 355 -10.71 11.88 8.26
N GLY A 356 -11.10 12.41 9.43
CA GLY A 356 -11.84 13.65 9.62
C GLY A 356 -13.37 13.53 9.49
N GLU A 357 -13.92 12.31 9.40
CA GLU A 357 -15.38 12.12 9.30
C GLU A 357 -16.12 12.31 10.62
N ARG A 358 -15.44 12.00 11.73
CA ARG A 358 -15.98 12.16 13.08
C ARG A 358 -15.00 12.90 13.97
N LYS A 359 -15.55 13.68 14.90
CA LYS A 359 -14.77 14.22 16.01
C LYS A 359 -14.47 13.09 17.00
N PHE A 360 -13.29 13.14 17.61
CA PHE A 360 -12.91 12.15 18.63
C PHE A 360 -13.90 12.11 19.80
N SER A 361 -14.46 13.26 20.19
CA SER A 361 -15.47 13.36 21.25
C SER A 361 -16.70 12.50 21.02
N ASP A 362 -17.26 12.63 19.83
CA ASP A 362 -18.53 12.00 19.48
C ASP A 362 -18.29 10.52 19.21
N TRP A 363 -17.14 10.19 18.61
CA TRP A 363 -16.73 8.82 18.38
C TRP A 363 -16.46 8.04 19.67
N LEU A 364 -15.77 8.66 20.63
CA LEU A 364 -15.45 8.02 21.91
C LEU A 364 -16.72 7.73 22.73
N GLN A 365 -17.74 8.58 22.66
CA GLN A 365 -19.03 8.36 23.32
C GLN A 365 -19.73 7.09 22.83
N ASP A 366 -19.58 6.73 21.55
CA ASP A 366 -20.22 5.53 20.99
C ASP A 366 -19.55 4.22 21.44
N ILE A 367 -18.26 4.26 21.77
CA ILE A 367 -17.49 3.07 22.13
C ILE A 367 -17.24 2.95 23.64
N ALA A 368 -17.44 4.04 24.39
CA ALA A 368 -17.32 4.05 25.83
C ALA A 368 -18.56 3.41 26.47
N SER A 369 -18.33 2.41 27.30
CA SER A 369 -19.36 1.70 28.06
C SER A 369 -19.79 2.42 29.34
N SER A 370 -19.10 3.51 29.70
CA SER A 370 -19.29 4.23 30.96
C SER A 370 -18.92 5.71 30.82
N VAL A 371 -19.34 6.52 31.80
CA VAL A 371 -18.93 7.93 31.90
C VAL A 371 -17.42 7.99 32.13
N LEU A 372 -16.73 8.77 31.30
CA LEU A 372 -15.28 8.92 31.38
C LEU A 372 -14.88 9.67 32.66
N PRO A 373 -13.92 9.15 33.44
CA PRO A 373 -13.29 9.90 34.51
C PRO A 373 -12.57 11.17 34.00
N ASP A 374 -12.38 12.15 34.88
CA ASP A 374 -11.64 13.37 34.54
C ASP A 374 -10.23 13.06 34.02
N GLY A 375 -9.82 13.75 32.95
CA GLY A 375 -8.52 13.56 32.29
C GLY A 375 -8.39 12.31 31.41
N LYS A 376 -9.31 11.34 31.49
CA LYS A 376 -9.28 10.14 30.62
C LYS A 376 -9.49 10.47 29.16
N PHE A 377 -10.25 11.52 28.85
CA PHE A 377 -10.48 11.97 27.49
C PHE A 377 -9.17 12.26 26.74
N GLU A 378 -8.36 13.20 27.26
CA GLU A 378 -7.08 13.58 26.66
C GLU A 378 -6.07 12.44 26.66
N GLN A 379 -6.09 11.58 27.68
CA GLN A 379 -5.24 10.40 27.75
C GLN A 379 -5.57 9.45 26.59
N LEU A 380 -6.84 9.09 26.42
CA LEU A 380 -7.28 8.18 25.37
C LEU A 380 -7.02 8.77 23.97
N GLU A 381 -7.29 10.07 23.77
CA GLU A 381 -7.02 10.73 22.49
C GLU A 381 -5.56 10.56 22.06
N LYS A 382 -4.61 10.81 22.97
CA LYS A 382 -3.18 10.62 22.71
C LYS A 382 -2.82 9.15 22.46
N LEU A 383 -3.43 8.21 23.18
CA LEU A 383 -3.13 6.79 23.02
C LEU A 383 -3.67 6.22 21.70
N PHE A 384 -4.85 6.64 21.25
CA PHE A 384 -5.34 6.29 19.90
C PHE A 384 -4.46 6.90 18.80
N GLN A 385 -3.95 8.12 18.99
CA GLN A 385 -2.94 8.69 18.11
C GLN A 385 -1.64 7.88 18.13
N ALA A 386 -1.20 7.40 19.29
CA ALA A 386 0.00 6.54 19.41
C ALA A 386 -0.19 5.20 18.68
N GLU A 387 -1.35 4.56 18.80
CA GLU A 387 -1.71 3.36 18.02
C GLU A 387 -1.67 3.62 16.51
N LEU A 388 -2.13 4.79 16.05
CA LEU A 388 -2.00 5.20 14.65
C LEU A 388 -0.53 5.36 14.24
N GLU A 389 0.32 5.95 15.08
CA GLU A 389 1.76 6.04 14.79
C GLU A 389 2.43 4.66 14.72
N CYS A 390 2.00 3.71 15.55
CA CYS A 390 2.43 2.32 15.45
C CYS A 390 2.08 1.68 14.11
N GLN A 391 0.99 2.10 13.47
CA GLN A 391 0.66 1.68 12.11
C GLN A 391 1.50 2.41 11.04
N ARG A 392 1.75 3.71 11.20
CA ARG A 392 2.54 4.53 10.25
C ARG A 392 3.99 4.11 10.19
N MET A 393 4.60 3.75 11.33
CA MET A 393 6.03 3.42 11.39
C MET A 393 6.41 2.15 10.61
N PHE A 394 5.47 1.27 10.28
CA PHE A 394 5.72 0.06 9.48
C PHE A 394 5.41 0.20 7.98
N THR A 395 5.40 1.43 7.47
CA THR A 395 5.32 1.69 6.02
C THR A 395 6.48 1.01 5.28
N SER A 396 6.21 0.19 4.24
CA SER A 396 7.25 -0.67 3.63
C SER A 396 8.45 0.08 3.07
N CYS A 397 8.25 1.31 2.58
CA CYS A 397 9.32 2.14 2.02
C CYS A 397 10.47 2.37 3.00
N GLY A 398 10.18 2.36 4.31
CA GLY A 398 11.18 2.48 5.38
C GLY A 398 12.21 1.34 5.42
N TRP A 399 11.99 0.25 4.67
CA TRP A 399 12.92 -0.88 4.57
C TRP A 399 13.22 -1.31 3.13
N PHE A 400 12.74 -0.58 2.11
CA PHE A 400 12.88 -1.02 0.72
C PHE A 400 14.31 -0.84 0.18
N PHE A 401 14.97 0.25 0.58
CA PHE A 401 16.29 0.67 0.09
C PHE A 401 17.44 0.18 0.99
N ASN A 402 18.67 0.47 0.56
CA ASN A 402 19.91 -0.01 1.19
C ASN A 402 20.42 0.87 2.33
N ASP A 403 20.02 2.13 2.42
CA ASP A 403 20.59 3.05 3.39
C ASP A 403 19.54 3.60 4.37
N LEU A 404 19.93 3.61 5.64
CA LEU A 404 19.13 4.08 6.76
C LEU A 404 18.95 5.62 6.73
N ASP A 405 19.90 6.36 6.17
CA ASP A 405 19.87 7.83 6.19
C ASP A 405 18.85 8.46 5.24
N ARG A 406 18.19 7.64 4.43
CA ARG A 406 17.16 8.12 3.52
C ARG A 406 15.94 8.67 4.28
N ILE A 407 15.10 9.40 3.55
CA ILE A 407 13.88 9.98 4.11
C ILE A 407 12.91 8.90 4.62
N GLU A 408 12.82 7.76 3.94
CA GLU A 408 11.81 6.74 4.25
C GLU A 408 12.08 6.03 5.60
N PRO A 409 13.29 5.53 5.90
CA PRO A 409 13.60 4.97 7.23
C PRO A 409 13.59 6.04 8.33
N ARG A 410 14.05 7.26 8.05
CA ARG A 410 13.97 8.39 9.00
C ARG A 410 12.52 8.66 9.42
N ASN A 411 11.58 8.66 8.48
CA ASN A 411 10.16 8.83 8.78
C ASN A 411 9.63 7.72 9.69
N ALA A 412 10.00 6.45 9.45
CA ALA A 412 9.63 5.34 10.33
C ALA A 412 10.11 5.57 11.78
N VAL A 413 11.35 6.02 11.96
CA VAL A 413 11.90 6.37 13.29
C VAL A 413 11.15 7.55 13.92
N ILE A 414 10.81 8.58 13.14
CA ILE A 414 10.08 9.77 13.61
C ILE A 414 8.67 9.39 14.08
N TYR A 415 7.96 8.52 13.37
CA TYR A 415 6.65 8.01 13.81
C TYR A 415 6.76 7.17 15.08
N GLY A 416 7.77 6.29 15.18
CA GLY A 416 8.06 5.56 16.42
C GLY A 416 8.35 6.51 17.60
N ALA A 417 9.14 7.57 17.37
CA ALA A 417 9.40 8.60 18.38
C ALA A 417 8.12 9.35 18.78
N HIS A 418 7.23 9.63 17.82
CA HIS A 418 5.96 10.30 18.10
C HIS A 418 5.06 9.43 18.98
N ALA A 419 4.98 8.12 18.70
CA ALA A 419 4.24 7.16 19.53
C ALA A 419 4.74 7.18 20.99
N VAL A 420 6.06 7.12 21.20
CA VAL A 420 6.67 7.23 22.55
C VAL A 420 6.31 8.56 23.21
N TRP A 421 6.43 9.66 22.47
CA TRP A 421 6.12 10.98 23.00
C TRP A 421 4.65 11.11 23.42
N LEU A 422 3.72 10.61 22.60
CA LEU A 422 2.29 10.57 22.90
C LEU A 422 2.00 9.74 24.15
N VAL A 423 2.58 8.55 24.29
CA VAL A 423 2.47 7.72 25.50
C VAL A 423 2.96 8.50 26.72
N ARG A 424 4.13 9.14 26.63
CA ARG A 424 4.67 9.95 27.73
C ARG A 424 3.76 11.12 28.10
N GLN A 425 3.13 11.76 27.12
CA GLN A 425 2.15 12.84 27.36
C GLN A 425 0.83 12.33 27.94
N ALA A 426 0.49 11.07 27.70
CA ALA A 426 -0.72 10.43 28.17
C ALA A 426 -0.59 9.84 29.58
N THR A 427 0.60 9.34 29.96
CA THR A 427 0.79 8.54 31.19
C THR A 427 1.97 8.99 32.04
N GLY A 428 2.89 9.80 31.52
CA GLY A 428 4.16 10.12 32.16
C GLY A 428 5.22 9.01 32.07
N ILE A 429 4.91 7.86 31.48
CA ILE A 429 5.81 6.72 31.34
C ILE A 429 6.72 6.91 30.12
N ASP A 430 8.01 6.58 30.27
CA ASP A 430 8.95 6.53 29.15
C ASP A 430 9.19 5.08 28.72
N ILE A 431 8.64 4.70 27.56
CA ILE A 431 8.72 3.34 27.00
C ILE A 431 9.91 3.13 26.06
N SER A 432 10.78 4.15 25.88
CA SER A 432 11.90 4.08 24.95
C SER A 432 13.21 3.39 25.39
N PRO A 433 13.51 3.11 26.68
CA PRO A 433 14.83 2.63 27.08
C PRO A 433 15.32 1.39 26.31
N GLU A 434 14.47 0.38 26.13
CA GLU A 434 14.86 -0.86 25.44
C GLU A 434 14.96 -0.68 23.92
N ALA A 435 14.04 0.09 23.33
CA ALA A 435 14.08 0.41 21.91
C ALA A 435 15.32 1.23 21.54
N ALA A 436 15.77 2.13 22.43
CA ALA A 436 16.97 2.94 22.21
C ALA A 436 18.23 2.09 22.01
N LEU A 437 18.38 0.98 22.74
CA LEU A 437 19.50 0.04 22.61
C LEU A 437 19.50 -0.69 21.26
N LEU A 438 18.32 -0.93 20.68
CA LEU A 438 18.18 -1.54 19.36
C LEU A 438 18.38 -0.51 18.24
N PHE A 439 17.88 0.71 18.42
CA PHE A 439 18.14 1.81 17.49
C PHE A 439 19.63 2.14 17.36
N GLU A 440 20.42 2.02 18.43
CA GLU A 440 21.88 2.22 18.39
C GLU A 440 22.58 1.22 17.45
N LYS A 441 22.03 0.00 17.30
CA LYS A 441 22.58 -1.05 16.42
C LYS A 441 22.18 -0.87 14.95
N SER A 442 21.23 0.01 14.67
CA SER A 442 20.79 0.33 13.32
C SER A 442 21.55 1.57 12.84
N THR A 443 22.59 1.39 12.02
CA THR A 443 23.46 2.49 11.55
C THR A 443 23.51 2.58 10.03
N SER A 444 23.59 3.81 9.52
CA SER A 444 23.92 4.04 8.11
C SER A 444 25.40 3.75 7.88
N LEU A 445 25.71 2.95 6.85
CA LEU A 445 27.09 2.72 6.45
C LEU A 445 27.73 3.95 5.78
N GLN A 446 26.93 4.91 5.31
CA GLN A 446 27.44 6.05 4.53
C GLN A 446 27.96 7.17 5.43
N ASN A 447 27.27 7.45 6.53
CA ASN A 447 27.58 8.58 7.40
C ASN A 447 27.68 8.23 8.89
N HIS A 448 27.51 6.95 9.24
CA HIS A 448 27.57 6.42 10.60
C HIS A 448 26.50 6.97 11.56
N LEU A 449 25.48 7.68 11.07
CA LEU A 449 24.33 8.05 11.89
C LEU A 449 23.50 6.81 12.21
N SER A 450 23.09 6.71 13.47
CA SER A 450 22.23 5.65 13.97
C SER A 450 20.75 6.06 13.92
N ALA A 451 19.85 5.08 13.95
CA ALA A 451 18.43 5.35 14.18
C ALA A 451 18.22 6.05 15.54
N LEU A 452 19.12 5.83 16.51
CA LEU A 452 19.05 6.49 17.82
C LEU A 452 19.32 8.01 17.70
N ASP A 453 20.18 8.44 16.77
CA ASP A 453 20.43 9.85 16.52
C ASP A 453 19.18 10.54 15.95
N PHE A 454 18.52 9.90 14.97
CA PHE A 454 17.27 10.40 14.41
C PHE A 454 16.15 10.44 15.44
N TYR A 455 16.04 9.40 16.27
CA TYR A 455 15.09 9.33 17.37
C TYR A 455 15.31 10.46 18.38
N LYS A 456 16.56 10.69 18.82
CA LYS A 456 16.89 11.75 19.78
C LYS A 456 16.59 13.14 19.23
N ASP A 457 16.87 13.37 17.94
CA ASP A 457 16.56 14.65 17.29
C ASP A 457 15.06 14.89 17.20
N ALA A 458 14.28 13.88 16.80
CA ALA A 458 12.82 13.94 16.80
C ALA A 458 12.26 14.24 18.21
N MET A 459 12.72 13.52 19.23
CA MET A 459 12.29 13.73 20.62
C MET A 459 12.66 15.12 21.15
N ARG A 460 13.81 15.69 20.76
CA ARG A 460 14.18 17.06 21.11
C ARG A 460 13.21 18.05 20.49
N ARG A 461 12.90 17.88 19.19
CA ARG A 461 11.96 18.73 18.46
C ARG A 461 10.55 18.69 19.07
N PHE A 462 10.06 17.52 19.45
CA PHE A 462 8.75 17.35 20.09
C PHE A 462 8.66 18.05 21.46
N LYS A 463 9.76 18.10 22.22
CA LYS A 463 9.81 18.85 23.49
C LYS A 463 9.79 20.36 23.28
N GLN A 464 10.45 20.86 22.23
CA GLN A 464 10.56 22.30 21.95
C GLN A 464 9.26 22.90 21.39
N THR A 465 8.39 22.09 20.81
CA THR A 465 7.13 22.51 20.20
C THR A 465 5.95 22.53 21.17
N GLN A 466 6.16 22.19 22.46
CA GLN A 466 5.15 22.42 23.48
C GLN A 466 5.03 23.93 23.77
N PRO A 467 3.81 24.48 23.84
CA PRO A 467 3.61 25.76 24.49
C PRO A 467 4.17 25.64 25.91
N LEU A 468 5.05 26.58 26.31
CA LEU A 468 5.42 26.74 27.71
C LEU A 468 4.11 26.87 28.50
N ARG A 469 3.76 25.83 29.27
CA ARG A 469 2.59 25.83 30.14
C ARG A 469 2.77 26.82 31.29
#